data_AF-A0A956IMW5-F1
#
_entry.id   AF-A0A956IMW5-F1
#
_cell.length_a   1.000
_cell.length_b   1.000
_cell.length_c   1.000
_cell.angle_alpha   90.00
_cell.angle_beta   90.00
_cell.angle_gamma   90.00
#
_symmetry.space_group_name_H-M   'P 1'
#
loop_
_entity.id
_entity.type
_entity.pdbx_description
1 polymer ?
#
loop_
_entity_poly.entity_id
_entity_poly.type
_entity_poly.pdbx_seq_one_letter_code
_entity_poly.pdbx_strand_id
1 'polypeptide(L)'
;KGYDYKHHADKDADHLDFISEDIVDSFCINGNVEDHVKKLKELEAAGVTQFNIYLMCGDEERILAEYVQHVVPHFKKQPVSV
;
A
#
# COMPACT_ATOMS: atom_id res chain seq x y z
N LYS A 1 15.40 23.27 10.95
CA LYS A 1 16.33 22.37 10.23
C LYS A 1 15.55 21.80 9.04
N GLY A 2 16.17 21.67 7.86
CA GLY A 2 15.51 21.15 6.65
C GLY A 2 15.64 19.62 6.53
N TYR A 3 14.84 19.03 5.65
CA TYR A 3 14.90 17.61 5.29
C TYR A 3 16.08 17.34 4.34
N ASP A 4 16.94 16.37 4.66
CA ASP A 4 18.06 15.98 3.79
C ASP A 4 17.62 14.92 2.79
N TYR A 5 17.45 15.33 1.53
CA TYR A 5 17.05 14.45 0.44
C TYR A 5 18.05 13.35 0.11
N LYS A 6 19.30 13.42 0.59
CA LYS A 6 20.27 12.32 0.40
C LYS A 6 19.86 11.05 1.11
N HIS A 7 19.07 11.16 2.18
CA HIS A 7 18.50 10.04 2.93
C HIS A 7 17.02 9.82 2.59
N HIS A 8 16.54 10.37 1.47
CA HIS A 8 15.14 10.19 1.08
C HIS A 8 14.85 8.72 0.77
N ALA A 9 13.74 8.21 1.30
CA ALA A 9 13.33 6.81 1.22
C ALA A 9 14.34 5.81 1.84
N ASP A 10 15.26 6.28 2.68
CA ASP A 10 16.14 5.42 3.46
C ASP A 10 15.35 4.84 4.64
N LYS A 11 15.11 3.53 4.60
CA LYS A 11 14.39 2.77 5.64
C LYS A 11 15.19 2.67 6.95
N ASP A 12 16.48 3.00 6.91
CA ASP A 12 17.40 2.93 8.04
C ASP A 12 17.80 4.34 8.54
N ALA A 13 17.02 5.37 8.19
CA ALA A 13 17.28 6.76 8.56
C ALA A 13 17.18 7.02 10.09
N ASP A 14 18.09 7.85 10.62
CA ASP A 14 18.19 8.18 12.06
C ASP A 14 17.00 8.96 12.66
N HIS A 15 15.94 9.23 11.89
CA HIS A 15 14.83 10.12 12.25
C HIS A 15 13.45 9.52 11.96
N LEU A 16 13.27 8.22 12.13
CA LEU A 16 11.96 7.57 11.89
C LEU A 16 10.98 7.72 13.07
N ASP A 17 11.48 8.04 14.27
CA ASP A 17 10.71 8.02 15.53
C ASP A 17 9.56 9.03 15.63
N PHE A 18 9.48 10.02 14.74
CA PHE A 18 8.36 10.98 14.73
C PHE A 18 7.15 10.48 13.94
N ILE A 19 7.28 9.39 13.20
CA ILE A 19 6.18 8.79 12.44
C ILE A 19 5.44 7.82 13.37
N SER A 20 4.30 8.25 13.89
CA SER A 20 3.48 7.40 14.77
C SER A 20 2.77 6.29 14.01
N GLU A 21 2.35 5.25 14.73
CA GLU A 21 1.53 4.16 14.17
C GLU A 21 0.26 4.66 13.49
N ASP A 22 -0.41 5.67 14.07
CA ASP A 22 -1.61 6.28 13.48
C ASP A 22 -1.33 6.96 12.12
N ILE A 23 -0.14 7.57 11.98
CA ILE A 23 0.28 8.13 10.69
C ILE A 23 0.53 6.99 9.70
N VAL A 24 1.18 5.90 10.13
CA VAL A 24 1.40 4.74 9.26
C VAL A 24 0.08 4.12 8.81
N ASP A 25 -0.90 3.89 9.69
CA ASP A 25 -2.20 3.32 9.32
C ASP A 25 -3.03 4.26 8.42
N SER A 26 -2.88 5.57 8.57
CA SER A 26 -3.60 6.56 7.76
C SER A 26 -3.06 6.66 6.34
N PHE A 27 -1.74 6.51 6.16
CA PHE A 27 -1.06 6.84 4.90
C PHE A 27 -0.45 5.63 4.19
N CYS A 28 -0.42 4.46 4.83
CA CYS A 28 0.12 3.24 4.25
C CYS A 28 -0.90 2.08 4.28
N ILE A 29 -0.61 1.04 3.51
CA ILE A 29 -1.29 -0.25 3.59
C ILE A 29 -0.22 -1.28 3.87
N ASN A 30 -0.24 -1.85 5.08
CA ASN A 30 0.76 -2.77 5.59
C ASN A 30 0.07 -3.98 6.23
N GLY A 31 0.74 -5.13 6.24
CA GLY A 31 0.24 -6.34 6.89
C GLY A 31 0.21 -7.53 5.94
N ASN A 32 -0.69 -8.48 6.22
CA ASN A 32 -0.94 -9.62 5.35
C ASN A 32 -1.91 -9.26 4.21
N VAL A 33 -2.17 -10.21 3.33
CA VAL A 33 -3.11 -10.03 2.19
C VAL A 33 -4.49 -9.60 2.67
N GLU A 34 -4.98 -10.17 3.76
CA GLU A 34 -6.30 -9.90 4.32
C GLU A 34 -6.43 -8.45 4.82
N ASP A 35 -5.38 -7.93 5.48
CA ASP A 35 -5.31 -6.54 5.94
C ASP A 35 -5.39 -5.57 4.75
N HIS A 36 -4.64 -5.87 3.69
CA HIS A 36 -4.64 -5.08 2.46
C HIS A 36 -6.02 -5.09 1.79
N VAL A 37 -6.63 -6.27 1.63
CA VAL A 37 -7.97 -6.40 1.02
C VAL A 37 -9.02 -5.66 1.85
N LYS A 38 -8.95 -5.75 3.18
CA LYS A 38 -9.89 -5.06 4.08
C LYS A 38 -9.81 -3.53 3.89
N LYS A 39 -8.62 -2.95 4.00
CA LYS A 39 -8.43 -1.50 3.85
C LYS A 39 -8.84 -1.02 2.46
N LEU A 40 -8.48 -1.76 1.40
CA LEU A 40 -8.87 -1.42 0.03
C LEU A 40 -10.39 -1.45 -0.18
N LYS A 41 -11.11 -2.39 0.44
CA LYS A 41 -12.59 -2.42 0.41
C LYS A 41 -13.23 -1.27 1.19
N GLU A 42 -12.64 -0.86 2.31
CA GLU A 42 -13.10 0.32 3.05
C GLU A 42 -12.95 1.59 2.19
N LEU A 43 -11.82 1.73 1.47
CA LEU A 43 -11.61 2.84 0.55
C LEU A 43 -12.53 2.76 -0.69
N GLU A 44 -12.77 1.56 -1.24
CA GLU A 44 -13.74 1.34 -2.30
C GLU A 44 -15.16 1.76 -1.87
N ALA A 45 -15.58 1.38 -0.66
CA ALA A 45 -16.86 1.76 -0.08
C ALA A 45 -16.96 3.29 0.16
N ALA A 46 -15.84 3.96 0.40
CA ALA A 46 -15.74 5.42 0.47
C ALA A 46 -15.74 6.11 -0.92
N GLY A 47 -15.78 5.34 -2.02
CA GLY A 47 -15.90 5.85 -3.38
C GLY A 47 -14.60 5.85 -4.19
N VAL A 48 -13.51 5.28 -3.68
CA VAL A 48 -12.26 5.14 -4.45
C VAL A 48 -12.44 4.08 -5.54
N THR A 49 -12.16 4.43 -6.79
CA THR A 49 -12.36 3.53 -7.94
C THR A 49 -11.06 3.05 -8.58
N GLN A 50 -9.93 3.65 -8.21
CA GLN A 50 -8.63 3.32 -8.78
C GLN A 50 -7.56 3.45 -7.70
N PHE A 51 -6.74 2.41 -7.59
CA PHE A 51 -5.59 2.38 -6.69
C PHE A 51 -4.30 2.33 -7.52
N ASN A 52 -3.29 3.07 -7.07
CA ASN A 52 -1.93 2.98 -7.59
C ASN A 52 -1.04 2.39 -6.50
N ILE A 53 -0.22 1.41 -6.85
CA ILE A 53 0.70 0.77 -5.91
C ILE A 53 2.06 1.45 -6.07
N TYR A 54 2.53 2.10 -5.02
CA TYR A 54 3.82 2.78 -5.02
C TYR A 54 4.90 1.84 -4.45
N LEU A 55 5.70 1.25 -5.34
CA LEU A 55 6.76 0.29 -5.00
C LEU A 55 8.12 0.99 -5.10
N MET A 56 8.69 1.39 -3.97
CA MET A 56 9.93 2.20 -3.93
C MET A 56 10.99 1.68 -2.95
N CYS A 57 10.66 0.69 -2.12
CA CYS A 57 11.53 0.25 -1.04
C CYS A 57 11.64 -1.28 -1.00
N GLY A 58 12.29 -1.85 -2.01
CA GLY A 58 12.72 -3.24 -2.04
C GLY A 58 11.60 -4.26 -2.20
N ASP A 59 11.97 -5.45 -2.66
CA ASP A 59 11.06 -6.56 -2.96
C ASP A 59 9.95 -6.22 -3.97
N GLU A 60 10.15 -5.23 -4.85
CA GLU A 60 9.12 -4.71 -5.74
C GLU A 60 8.49 -5.81 -6.61
N GLU A 61 9.32 -6.70 -7.17
CA GLU A 61 8.85 -7.83 -7.98
C GLU A 61 8.01 -8.82 -7.16
N ARG A 62 8.43 -9.11 -5.92
CA ARG A 62 7.70 -10.01 -5.02
C ARG A 62 6.37 -9.39 -4.63
N ILE A 63 6.36 -8.11 -4.22
CA ILE A 63 5.13 -7.41 -3.83
C ILE A 63 4.16 -7.36 -5.02
N LEU A 64 4.65 -7.07 -6.22
CA LEU A 64 3.82 -7.10 -7.42
C LEU A 64 3.21 -8.49 -7.65
N ALA A 65 4.00 -9.56 -7.53
CA ALA A 65 3.51 -10.93 -7.69
C ALA A 65 2.43 -11.28 -6.63
N GLU A 66 2.66 -10.92 -5.37
CA GLU A 66 1.70 -11.10 -4.28
C GLU A 66 0.37 -10.38 -4.57
N TYR A 67 0.43 -9.13 -5.03
CA TYR A 67 -0.77 -8.37 -5.38
C TYR A 67 -1.55 -9.01 -6.53
N VAL A 68 -0.85 -9.43 -7.59
CA VAL A 68 -1.47 -10.08 -8.75
C VAL A 68 -2.14 -11.39 -8.35
N GLN A 69 -1.47 -12.21 -7.54
CA GLN A 69 -1.93 -13.55 -7.19
C GLN A 69 -3.01 -13.53 -6.10
N HIS A 70 -2.89 -12.62 -5.12
CA HIS A 70 -3.65 -12.70 -3.89
C HIS A 70 -4.56 -11.51 -3.63
N VAL A 71 -4.22 -10.29 -4.06
CA VAL A 71 -5.03 -9.09 -3.78
C VAL A 71 -6.03 -8.80 -4.90
N VAL A 72 -5.55 -8.63 -6.13
CA VAL A 72 -6.34 -8.25 -7.31
C VAL A 72 -7.57 -9.15 -7.56
N PRO A 73 -7.53 -10.49 -7.35
CA PRO A 73 -8.70 -11.35 -7.55
C PRO A 73 -9.94 -10.94 -6.73
N HIS A 74 -9.78 -10.28 -5.59
CA HIS A 74 -10.88 -9.82 -4.74
C HIS A 74 -11.68 -8.65 -5.32
N PHE A 75 -11.13 -7.97 -6.34
CA PHE A 75 -11.72 -6.77 -6.97
C PHE A 75 -12.08 -7.00 -8.44
N LYS A 76 -11.89 -8.23 -8.96
CA LYS A 76 -12.33 -8.57 -10.31
C LYS A 76 -13.85 -8.59 -10.35
N LYS A 77 -14.45 -7.68 -11.13
CA LYS A 77 -15.88 -7.74 -11.44
C LYS A 77 -16.16 -9.01 -12.24
N GLN A 78 -17.29 -9.66 -11.96
CA GLN A 78 -17.76 -10.73 -12.85
C GLN A 78 -17.95 -10.17 -14.25
N PRO A 79 -17.58 -10.91 -15.31
CA PRO A 79 -17.93 -10.50 -16.66
C PRO A 79 -19.45 -10.33 -16.73
N VAL A 80 -19.88 -9.13 -17.12
CA VAL A 80 -21.30 -8.87 -17.39
C VAL A 80 -21.69 -9.82 -18.51
N SER A 81 -22.57 -10.78 -18.21
CA SER A 81 -23.14 -11.65 -19.24
C SER A 81 -23.99 -10.78 -20.15
N VAL A 82 -23.58 -10.67 -21.42
CA VAL A 82 -24.37 -10.05 -22.50
C VAL A 82 -25.34 -11.08 -23.04
#